data_AF-A0AAU7FNI6-F1
#
_entry.id   AF-A0AAU7FNI6-F1
#
_cell.length_a   1.000
_cell.length_b   1.000
_cell.length_c   1.000
_cell.angle_alpha   90.00
_cell.angle_beta   90.00
_cell.angle_gamma   90.00
#
_symmetry.space_group_name_H-M   'P 1'
#
loop_
_entity.id
_entity.type
_entity.pdbx_description
1 polymer ?
#
loop_
_entity_poly.entity_id
_entity_poly.type
_entity_poly.pdbx_seq_one_letter_code
_entity_poly.pdbx_strand_id
1 'polypeptide(L)'
;MEQPKNNFQTYKYPGKGAVEFAKELVDGMSREEAASIIKKVNDGIYYLDESDQRVKRCAYCCYFYRDKTKPNNSKTCCKECKIDLDTFNRKKKKADQELLNPTKKAELRYVWWLEYPYWLSEEEMIKWSWKYEAPYPTDKIAIIAAKKQEKENLGRRQKKYTNNINYYY
;
A
#
# COMPACT_ATOMS: atom_id res chain seq x y z
N MET A 1 -24.06 21.98 -19.58
CA MET A 1 -22.87 21.84 -20.44
C MET A 1 -21.82 21.10 -19.64
N GLU A 2 -21.73 19.78 -19.82
CA GLU A 2 -20.73 18.95 -19.14
C GLU A 2 -19.36 19.31 -19.70
N GLN A 3 -18.44 19.72 -18.83
CA GLN A 3 -17.07 20.00 -19.25
C GLN A 3 -16.44 18.70 -19.79
N PRO A 4 -15.69 18.74 -20.90
CA PRO A 4 -14.89 17.61 -21.32
C PRO A 4 -13.89 17.33 -20.20
N LYS A 5 -14.03 16.16 -19.56
CA LYS A 5 -13.02 15.67 -18.62
C LYS A 5 -11.73 15.51 -19.41
N ASN A 6 -10.86 16.51 -19.35
CA ASN A 6 -9.49 16.43 -19.83
C ASN A 6 -8.76 15.38 -18.98
N ASN A 7 -8.98 14.11 -19.32
CA ASN A 7 -8.24 12.97 -18.83
C ASN A 7 -6.86 13.05 -19.48
N PHE A 8 -5.98 13.91 -18.96
CA PHE A 8 -4.53 13.73 -19.18
C PHE A 8 -4.15 12.41 -18.49
N GLN A 9 -4.44 11.30 -19.16
CA GLN A 9 -4.06 9.96 -18.74
C GLN A 9 -2.56 9.83 -18.97
N THR A 10 -1.80 9.93 -17.87
CA THR A 10 -0.37 9.63 -17.91
C THR A 10 -0.21 8.14 -18.16
N TYR A 11 0.10 7.76 -19.39
CA TYR A 11 0.45 6.38 -19.72
C TYR A 11 1.73 5.99 -18.98
N LYS A 12 1.70 4.83 -18.30
CA LYS A 12 2.90 4.24 -17.67
C LYS A 12 3.47 3.14 -18.57
N TYR A 13 4.51 2.45 -18.14
CA TYR A 13 4.99 1.28 -18.88
C TYR A 13 3.88 0.21 -18.99
N PRO A 14 3.66 -0.39 -20.17
CA PRO A 14 2.61 -1.38 -20.37
C PRO A 14 2.89 -2.65 -19.56
N GLY A 15 1.89 -3.11 -18.81
CA GLY A 15 1.95 -4.40 -18.12
C GLY A 15 1.73 -5.57 -19.07
N LYS A 16 2.07 -6.79 -18.60
CA LYS A 16 2.02 -8.03 -19.39
C LYS A 16 0.70 -8.24 -20.14
N GLY A 17 -0.45 -8.06 -19.48
CA GLY A 17 -1.76 -8.27 -20.10
C GLY A 17 -2.09 -7.24 -21.21
N ALA A 18 -1.55 -6.02 -21.12
CA ALA A 18 -1.69 -5.04 -22.19
C ALA A 18 -0.83 -5.39 -23.40
N VAL A 19 0.37 -5.91 -23.17
CA VAL A 19 1.26 -6.40 -24.24
C VAL A 19 0.67 -7.63 -24.94
N GLU A 20 0.12 -8.58 -24.18
CA GLU A 20 -0.56 -9.75 -24.73
C GLU A 20 -1.75 -9.33 -25.61
N PHE A 21 -2.57 -8.40 -25.11
CA PHE A 21 -3.70 -7.88 -25.86
C PHE A 21 -3.28 -7.15 -27.14
N ALA A 22 -2.23 -6.32 -27.06
CA ALA A 22 -1.68 -5.66 -28.24
C ALA A 22 -1.15 -6.67 -29.27
N LYS A 23 -0.51 -7.77 -28.83
CA LYS A 23 -0.07 -8.85 -29.72
C LYS A 23 -1.24 -9.53 -30.42
N GLU A 24 -2.31 -9.84 -29.68
CA GLU A 24 -3.53 -10.44 -30.27
C GLU A 24 -4.16 -9.55 -31.35
N LEU A 25 -4.07 -8.22 -31.19
CA LEU A 25 -4.64 -7.26 -32.15
C LEU A 25 -3.83 -7.11 -33.44
N VAL A 26 -2.51 -7.26 -33.37
CA VAL A 26 -1.59 -6.94 -34.48
C VAL A 26 -0.93 -8.18 -35.08
N ASP A 27 -1.36 -9.37 -34.67
CA ASP A 27 -0.78 -10.62 -35.16
C ASP A 27 -0.95 -10.73 -36.68
N GLY A 28 0.14 -11.04 -37.38
CA GLY A 28 0.19 -11.10 -38.84
C GLY A 28 0.21 -9.76 -39.60
N MET A 29 0.23 -8.62 -38.91
CA MET A 29 0.26 -7.29 -39.55
C MET A 29 1.68 -6.76 -39.72
N SER A 30 1.87 -5.87 -40.71
CA SER A 30 3.13 -5.12 -40.83
C SER A 30 3.26 -4.11 -39.68
N ARG A 31 4.50 -3.67 -39.42
CA ARG A 31 4.80 -2.72 -38.33
C ARG A 31 4.04 -1.40 -38.48
N GLU A 32 3.84 -0.94 -39.72
CA GLU A 32 3.18 0.34 -40.01
C GLU A 32 1.67 0.26 -39.78
N GLU A 33 1.04 -0.85 -40.21
CA GLU A 33 -0.37 -1.13 -39.95
C GLU A 33 -0.63 -1.31 -38.45
N ALA A 34 0.23 -2.07 -37.76
CA ALA A 34 0.17 -2.28 -36.32
C ALA A 34 0.25 -0.96 -35.55
N ALA A 35 1.18 -0.07 -35.91
CA ALA A 35 1.31 1.24 -35.27
C ALA A 35 0.05 2.10 -35.44
N SER A 36 -0.55 2.04 -36.63
CA SER A 36 -1.79 2.75 -36.96
C SER A 36 -2.97 2.29 -36.09
N ILE A 37 -3.09 0.97 -35.90
CA ILE A 37 -4.16 0.36 -35.09
C ILE A 37 -3.94 0.66 -33.61
N ILE A 38 -2.72 0.46 -33.09
CA ILE A 38 -2.41 0.72 -31.68
C ILE A 38 -2.70 2.18 -31.31
N LYS A 39 -2.37 3.13 -32.20
CA LYS A 39 -2.68 4.54 -31.99
C LYS A 39 -4.18 4.78 -31.87
N LYS A 40 -4.98 4.26 -32.80
CA LYS A 40 -6.45 4.36 -32.77
C LYS A 40 -7.05 3.75 -31.50
N VAL A 41 -6.54 2.60 -31.07
CA VAL A 41 -6.97 1.94 -29.82
C VAL A 41 -6.69 2.84 -28.62
N ASN A 42 -5.47 3.38 -28.49
CA ASN A 42 -5.12 4.27 -27.37
C ASN A 42 -5.93 5.57 -27.36
N ASP A 43 -6.19 6.15 -28.53
CA ASP A 43 -6.99 7.36 -28.70
C ASP A 43 -8.49 7.13 -28.35
N GLY A 44 -8.89 5.88 -28.09
CA GLY A 44 -10.27 5.53 -27.74
C GLY A 44 -11.22 5.57 -28.93
N ILE A 45 -10.68 5.57 -30.15
CA ILE A 45 -11.46 5.51 -31.39
C ILE A 45 -11.88 4.04 -31.58
N TYR A 46 -13.07 3.72 -31.05
CA TYR A 46 -14.03 2.62 -31.35
C TYR A 46 -13.60 1.45 -32.27
N TYR A 47 -12.41 0.90 -32.10
CA TYR A 47 -11.99 -0.34 -32.76
C TYR A 47 -12.20 -1.59 -31.90
N LEU A 48 -12.65 -1.38 -30.66
CA LEU A 48 -13.10 -2.47 -29.81
C LEU A 48 -14.58 -2.66 -30.10
N ASP A 49 -14.88 -3.76 -30.78
CA ASP A 49 -16.20 -4.31 -30.94
C ASP A 49 -16.97 -4.11 -29.63
N GLU A 50 -18.03 -3.30 -29.63
CA GLU A 50 -18.82 -3.00 -28.42
C GLU A 50 -19.40 -4.27 -27.76
N SER A 51 -19.33 -5.39 -28.49
CA SER A 51 -19.68 -6.74 -28.05
C SER A 51 -18.68 -7.35 -27.06
N ASP A 52 -17.38 -6.97 -27.07
CA ASP A 52 -16.39 -7.56 -26.15
C ASP A 52 -16.32 -6.81 -24.81
N GLN A 53 -17.28 -7.12 -23.94
CA GLN A 53 -17.37 -6.62 -22.57
C GLN A 53 -16.18 -7.01 -21.66
N ARG A 54 -15.26 -7.87 -22.13
CA ARG A 54 -14.06 -8.25 -21.36
C ARG A 54 -12.89 -7.32 -21.63
N VAL A 55 -12.91 -6.51 -22.68
CA VAL A 55 -11.82 -5.56 -22.93
C VAL A 55 -12.01 -4.31 -22.07
N LYS A 56 -11.00 -3.98 -21.28
CA LYS A 56 -11.03 -2.88 -20.31
C LYS A 56 -9.73 -2.10 -20.34
N ARG A 57 -9.75 -0.86 -19.83
CA ARG A 57 -8.54 -0.09 -19.56
C ARG A 57 -7.98 -0.44 -18.18
N CYS A 58 -6.66 -0.63 -18.11
CA CYS A 58 -5.96 -0.87 -16.86
C CYS A 58 -5.96 0.40 -15.99
N ALA A 59 -6.38 0.29 -14.75
CA ALA A 59 -6.42 1.42 -13.80
C ALA A 59 -5.02 1.94 -13.41
N TYR A 60 -3.95 1.20 -13.71
CA TYR A 60 -2.57 1.60 -13.40
C TYR A 60 -1.79 2.11 -14.62
N CYS A 61 -1.67 1.30 -15.67
CA CYS A 61 -0.89 1.65 -16.86
C CYS A 61 -1.70 2.31 -17.98
N CYS A 62 -3.02 2.41 -17.83
CA CYS A 62 -3.95 3.06 -18.76
C CYS A 62 -4.12 2.40 -20.13
N TYR A 63 -3.39 1.32 -20.45
CA TYR A 63 -3.57 0.56 -21.68
C TYR A 63 -4.76 -0.42 -21.61
N PHE A 64 -5.28 -0.76 -22.79
CA PHE A 64 -6.30 -1.79 -22.94
C PHE A 64 -5.75 -3.19 -22.70
N TYR A 65 -6.57 -4.05 -22.12
CA TYR A 65 -6.29 -5.47 -21.91
C TYR A 65 -7.60 -6.26 -21.88
N ARG A 66 -7.51 -7.57 -22.10
CA ARG A 66 -8.64 -8.48 -22.00
C ARG A 66 -8.70 -9.13 -20.62
N ASP A 67 -9.85 -9.04 -19.95
CA ASP A 67 -10.07 -9.64 -18.65
C ASP A 67 -10.25 -11.17 -18.75
N LYS A 68 -9.19 -11.90 -18.36
CA LYS A 68 -9.17 -13.37 -18.32
C LYS A 68 -9.80 -13.94 -17.04
N THR A 69 -10.23 -13.11 -16.09
CA THR A 69 -10.82 -13.57 -14.83
C THR A 69 -12.25 -14.09 -15.06
N LYS A 70 -12.63 -15.14 -14.33
CA LYS A 70 -14.00 -15.69 -14.35
C LYS A 70 -15.08 -14.63 -14.05
N PRO A 71 -14.97 -13.79 -13.00
CA PRO A 71 -15.98 -12.78 -12.70
C PRO A 71 -15.97 -11.55 -13.62
N ASN A 72 -15.02 -11.42 -14.55
CA ASN A 72 -14.85 -10.22 -15.39
C ASN A 72 -14.87 -8.92 -14.55
N ASN A 73 -14.08 -8.85 -13.47
CA ASN A 73 -14.05 -7.71 -12.56
C ASN A 73 -12.64 -7.14 -12.32
N SER A 74 -11.66 -7.60 -13.09
CA SER A 74 -10.31 -7.07 -12.98
C SER A 74 -10.30 -5.60 -13.40
N LYS A 75 -9.54 -4.80 -12.64
CA LYS A 75 -9.18 -3.41 -12.95
C LYS A 75 -7.73 -3.32 -13.46
N THR A 76 -6.98 -4.38 -13.17
CA THR A 76 -5.61 -4.76 -13.43
C THR A 76 -5.28 -5.48 -14.74
N CYS A 77 -4.37 -5.04 -15.61
CA CYS A 77 -3.91 -5.93 -16.69
C CYS A 77 -2.96 -7.06 -16.21
N CYS A 78 -2.28 -6.88 -15.09
CA CYS A 78 -1.40 -7.89 -14.49
C CYS A 78 -1.26 -7.70 -12.97
N LYS A 79 -0.63 -8.69 -12.31
CA LYS A 79 -0.37 -8.67 -10.86
C LYS A 79 0.55 -7.53 -10.44
N GLU A 80 1.55 -7.20 -11.24
CA GLU A 80 2.47 -6.08 -10.98
C GLU A 80 1.73 -4.74 -10.97
N CYS A 81 0.94 -4.48 -12.02
CA CYS A 81 0.07 -3.30 -12.07
C CYS A 81 -0.90 -3.21 -10.89
N LYS A 82 -1.36 -4.36 -10.35
CA LYS A 82 -2.17 -4.40 -9.12
C LYS A 82 -1.37 -3.93 -7.90
N ILE A 83 -0.18 -4.50 -7.69
CA ILE A 83 0.70 -4.17 -6.57
C ILE A 83 1.06 -2.69 -6.59
N ASP A 84 1.39 -2.16 -7.76
CA ASP A 84 1.76 -0.76 -7.89
C ASP A 84 0.58 0.18 -7.66
N LEU A 85 -0.62 -0.18 -8.16
CA LEU A 85 -1.85 0.56 -7.90
C LEU A 85 -2.18 0.59 -6.41
N ASP A 86 -2.09 -0.56 -5.74
CA ASP A 86 -2.32 -0.67 -4.29
C ASP A 86 -1.30 0.17 -3.52
N THR A 87 -0.03 0.15 -3.94
CA THR A 87 1.04 0.95 -3.33
C THR A 87 0.81 2.44 -3.53
N PHE A 88 0.41 2.86 -4.74
CA PHE A 88 0.05 4.24 -5.04
C PHE A 88 -1.13 4.72 -4.19
N ASN A 89 -2.19 3.93 -4.09
CA ASN A 89 -3.37 4.25 -3.29
C ASN A 89 -3.05 4.34 -1.79
N ARG A 90 -2.18 3.45 -1.28
CA ARG A 90 -1.69 3.52 0.10
C ARG A 90 -0.90 4.80 0.36
N LYS A 91 -0.01 5.19 -0.55
CA LYS A 91 0.75 6.44 -0.45
C LYS A 91 -0.17 7.65 -0.47
N LYS A 92 -1.14 7.68 -1.39
CA LYS A 92 -2.16 8.74 -1.46
C LYS A 92 -2.95 8.85 -0.17
N LYS A 93 -3.51 7.74 0.33
CA LYS A 93 -4.24 7.70 1.60
C LYS A 93 -3.38 8.21 2.77
N LYS A 94 -2.10 7.85 2.80
CA LYS A 94 -1.18 8.30 3.85
C LYS A 94 -0.90 9.81 3.76
N ALA A 95 -0.72 10.33 2.55
CA ALA A 95 -0.59 11.77 2.32
C ALA A 95 -1.86 12.53 2.73
N ASP A 96 -3.04 12.04 2.35
CA ASP A 96 -4.33 12.63 2.75
C ASP A 96 -4.51 12.63 4.28
N GLN A 97 -4.09 11.55 4.95
CA GLN A 97 -4.11 11.46 6.42
C GLN A 97 -3.13 12.42 7.08
N GLU A 98 -1.95 12.63 6.50
CA GLU A 98 -0.94 13.55 7.00
C GLU A 98 -1.38 15.02 6.86
N LEU A 99 -2.17 15.35 5.83
CA LEU A 99 -2.80 16.66 5.70
C LEU A 99 -3.84 16.92 6.81
N LEU A 100 -4.59 15.89 7.22
CA LEU A 100 -5.61 16.01 8.27
C LEU A 100 -5.00 16.02 9.69
N ASN A 101 -4.01 15.15 9.93
CA ASN A 101 -3.33 15.01 11.20
C ASN A 101 -1.81 14.98 10.94
N PRO A 102 -1.16 16.15 10.85
CA PRO A 102 0.26 16.21 10.62
C PRO A 102 0.98 15.55 11.80
N THR A 103 1.58 14.39 11.55
CA THR A 103 2.48 13.78 12.52
C THR A 103 3.70 14.69 12.64
N LYS A 104 3.86 15.35 13.79
CA LYS A 104 5.10 16.06 14.10
C LYS A 104 6.25 15.08 13.90
N LYS A 105 7.22 15.42 13.03
CA LYS A 105 8.43 14.61 12.89
C LYS A 105 9.01 14.44 14.28
N ALA A 106 9.24 13.20 14.70
CA ALA A 106 9.84 12.93 15.98
C ALA A 106 11.20 13.62 16.00
N GLU A 107 11.35 14.61 16.86
CA GLU A 107 12.63 15.24 17.11
C GLU A 107 13.60 14.15 17.56
N LEU A 108 14.76 14.12 16.92
CA LEU A 108 15.86 13.30 17.39
C LEU A 108 16.21 13.79 18.80
N ARG A 109 16.06 12.91 19.80
CA ARG A 109 16.36 13.18 21.22
C ARG A 109 17.61 12.44 21.68
N TYR A 110 17.84 11.25 21.11
CA TYR A 110 18.94 10.36 21.42
C TYR A 110 19.61 9.88 20.13
N VAL A 111 20.91 10.10 20.02
CA VAL A 111 21.72 9.69 18.88
C VAL A 111 22.43 8.39 19.25
N TRP A 112 21.91 7.26 18.76
CA TRP A 112 22.34 5.92 19.17
C TRP A 112 23.31 5.24 18.20
N TRP A 113 23.46 5.75 16.99
CA TRP A 113 24.24 5.14 15.91
C TRP A 113 25.71 5.59 15.86
N LEU A 114 26.17 6.32 16.89
CA LEU A 114 27.57 6.72 17.05
C LEU A 114 28.28 5.78 18.02
N GLU A 115 29.62 5.73 17.96
CA GLU A 115 30.45 4.94 18.87
C GLU A 115 30.23 5.33 20.34
N TYR A 116 29.97 6.62 20.58
CA TYR A 116 29.56 7.16 21.86
C TYR A 116 28.15 7.77 21.74
N PRO A 117 27.10 6.98 22.01
CA PRO A 117 25.73 7.48 22.02
C PRO A 117 25.53 8.59 23.06
N TYR A 118 24.78 9.62 22.70
CA TYR A 118 24.49 10.72 23.62
C TYR A 118 23.07 11.27 23.44
N TRP A 119 22.59 11.91 24.49
CA TRP A 119 21.35 12.68 24.50
C TRP A 119 21.63 14.09 24.00
N LEU A 120 20.76 14.61 23.15
CA LEU A 120 20.92 15.96 22.61
C LEU A 120 20.71 17.05 23.67
N SER A 121 19.97 16.75 24.74
CA SER A 121 19.87 17.58 25.93
C SER A 121 19.74 16.72 27.19
N GLU A 122 20.23 17.26 28.31
CA GLU A 122 20.07 16.64 29.63
C GLU A 122 18.60 16.55 30.03
N GLU A 123 17.79 17.55 29.68
CA GLU A 123 16.34 17.55 29.94
C GLU A 123 15.63 16.34 29.29
N GLU A 124 16.01 16.00 28.05
CA GLU A 124 15.45 14.85 27.33
C GLU A 124 15.89 13.53 27.96
N MET A 125 17.14 13.45 28.41
CA MET A 125 17.65 12.31 29.18
C MET A 125 16.82 12.12 30.47
N ILE A 126 16.62 13.19 31.25
CA ILE A 126 15.90 13.14 32.53
C ILE A 126 14.44 12.75 32.28
N LYS A 127 13.76 13.40 31.32
CA LYS A 127 12.38 13.07 30.97
C LYS A 127 12.21 11.61 30.56
N TRP A 128 13.18 11.06 29.82
CA TRP A 128 13.18 9.65 29.46
C TRP A 128 13.44 8.75 30.67
N SER A 129 14.41 9.08 31.52
CA SER A 129 14.72 8.33 32.75
C SER A 129 13.48 8.16 33.62
N TRP A 130 12.69 9.22 33.82
CA TRP A 130 11.46 9.17 34.63
C TRP A 130 10.41 8.21 34.09
N LYS A 131 10.41 7.92 32.79
CA LYS A 131 9.46 6.96 32.21
C LYS A 131 9.82 5.51 32.52
N TYR A 132 11.12 5.20 32.69
CA TYR A 132 11.60 3.81 32.83
C TYR A 132 12.17 3.50 34.22
N GLU A 133 12.71 4.50 34.91
CA GLU A 133 13.31 4.41 36.25
C GLU A 133 12.35 4.90 37.35
N ALA A 134 11.07 5.13 37.01
CA ALA A 134 10.06 5.47 38.01
C ALA A 134 9.97 4.39 39.10
N PRO A 135 9.98 4.76 40.39
CA PRO A 135 9.76 3.81 41.47
C PRO A 135 8.35 3.22 41.35
N TYR A 136 8.26 1.91 41.18
CA TYR A 136 6.98 1.21 41.19
C TYR A 136 6.53 0.98 42.65
N PRO A 137 5.22 1.13 42.96
CA PRO A 137 4.68 0.71 44.25
C PRO A 137 4.88 -0.81 44.43
N THR A 138 5.03 -1.24 45.69
CA THR A 138 5.31 -2.63 46.08
C THR A 138 4.35 -3.63 45.44
N ASP A 139 3.08 -3.28 45.31
CA ASP A 139 2.05 -4.15 44.71
C ASP A 139 2.31 -4.41 43.22
N LYS A 140 2.76 -3.39 42.48
CA LYS A 140 3.13 -3.55 41.06
C LYS A 140 4.39 -4.39 40.92
N ILE A 141 5.35 -4.26 41.84
CA ILE A 141 6.57 -5.08 41.85
C ILE A 141 6.19 -6.56 42.04
N ALA A 142 5.30 -6.85 43.00
CA ALA A 142 4.81 -8.21 43.23
C ALA A 142 4.10 -8.81 42.01
N ILE A 143 3.27 -8.02 41.32
CA ILE A 143 2.59 -8.44 40.08
C ILE A 143 3.61 -8.73 38.95
N ILE A 144 4.63 -7.89 38.80
CA ILE A 144 5.68 -8.09 37.79
C ILE A 144 6.46 -9.38 38.10
N ALA A 145 6.81 -9.61 39.36
CA ALA A 145 7.51 -10.82 39.81
C ALA A 145 6.69 -12.08 39.54
N ALA A 146 5.40 -12.07 39.91
CA ALA A 146 4.48 -13.19 39.67
C ALA A 146 4.34 -13.49 38.16
N LYS A 147 4.16 -12.47 37.32
CA LYS A 147 4.08 -12.64 35.85
C LYS A 147 5.39 -13.14 35.23
N LYS A 148 6.54 -12.78 35.79
CA LYS A 148 7.84 -13.27 35.34
C LYS A 148 7.99 -14.75 35.67
N GLN A 149 7.67 -15.14 36.90
CA GLN A 149 7.66 -16.53 37.35
C GLN A 149 6.67 -17.39 36.53
N GLU A 150 5.49 -16.86 36.24
CA GLU A 150 4.50 -17.52 35.37
C GLU A 150 5.05 -17.76 33.96
N LYS A 151 5.72 -16.77 33.34
CA LYS A 151 6.35 -16.91 32.01
C LYS A 151 7.50 -17.91 31.99
N GLU A 152 8.31 -17.95 33.05
CA GLU A 152 9.41 -18.91 33.20
C GLU A 152 8.86 -20.33 33.34
N ASN A 153 7.80 -20.51 34.13
CA ASN A 153 7.13 -21.79 34.34
C ASN A 153 6.36 -22.29 33.10
N LEU A 154 5.79 -21.38 32.29
CA LEU A 154 4.98 -21.72 31.11
C LEU A 154 5.79 -22.00 29.84
N GLY A 155 7.12 -21.93 29.86
CA GLY A 155 8.00 -22.38 28.77
C GLY A 155 7.58 -21.90 27.37
N ARG A 156 7.83 -20.62 27.04
CA ARG A 156 7.75 -20.03 25.67
C ARG A 156 6.52 -20.35 24.80
N ARG A 157 5.39 -20.80 25.34
CA ARG A 157 4.14 -20.98 24.57
C ARG A 157 3.03 -20.08 25.09
N GLN A 158 3.07 -18.79 24.73
CA GLN A 158 1.86 -17.97 24.83
C GLN A 158 0.99 -18.19 23.60
N LYS A 159 -0.18 -18.83 23.79
CA LYS A 159 -1.30 -18.76 22.83
C LYS A 159 -1.83 -17.33 22.82
N LYS A 160 -1.84 -16.70 21.65
CA LYS A 160 -2.51 -15.41 21.46
C LYS A 160 -4.03 -15.62 21.60
N TYR A 161 -4.60 -15.17 22.71
CA TYR A 161 -6.05 -15.01 22.83
C TYR A 161 -6.44 -13.64 22.28
N THR A 162 -7.22 -13.62 21.19
CA THR A 162 -7.93 -12.43 20.72
C THR A 162 -9.19 -12.28 21.57
N ASN A 163 -9.14 -11.47 22.63
CA ASN A 163 -10.35 -11.12 23.35
C ASN A 163 -11.16 -10.12 22.52
N ASN A 164 -12.16 -10.61 21.80
CA ASN A 164 -13.34 -9.81 21.45
C ASN A 164 -14.05 -9.46 22.76
N ILE A 165 -13.76 -8.28 23.30
CA ILE A 165 -14.55 -7.73 24.40
C ILE A 165 -15.80 -7.12 23.74
N ASN A 166 -16.90 -7.84 23.86
CA ASN A 166 -18.22 -7.40 23.45
C ASN A 166 -18.79 -6.53 24.59
N TYR A 167 -18.91 -5.23 24.38
CA TYR A 167 -19.53 -4.34 25.36
C TYR A 167 -21.06 -4.44 25.22
N TYR A 168 -21.66 -5.30 26.03
CA TYR A 168 -23.06 -5.17 26.44
C TYR A 168 -23.13 -5.43 27.94
N TYR A 169 -23.27 -4.33 28.69
CA TYR A 169 -24.27 -4.04 29.74
C TYR A 169 -23.77 -2.85 30.56
#